data_AF-J3C8B5-F1
#
_entry.id   AF-J3C8B5-F1
#
_cell.length_a   1.000
_cell.length_b   1.000
_cell.length_c   1.000
_cell.angle_alpha   90.00
_cell.angle_beta   90.00
_cell.angle_gamma   90.00
#
_symmetry.space_group_name_H-M   'P 1'
#
loop_
_entity.id
_entity.type
_entity.pdbx_description
1 polymer ?
#
loop_
_entity_poly.entity_id
_entity_poly.type
_entity_poly.pdbx_seq_one_letter_code
_entity_poly.pdbx_strand_id
1 'polypeptide(L)'
;MIYKSLDTIPYKLFVEISETLNVKLLCSDENQEVDIEELTNIWNDLYDKHLSKNQTSESKKIFKLSKEVDTFITLHKVVLMACYSLRFEFNEDMYNILISKNYKLSIEDTLSYYSDIDKIEREANAYIIKAEYYKGMLPDPEENTNTDYTVDDIMASHSAILGYDIGADYNLVTYNKYYATEKQVNAKIKSIQNQIQKNNGK
;
A
#
# COMPACT_ATOMS: atom_id res chain seq x y z
N MET A 1 -23.97 -19.90 7.75
CA MET A 1 -23.13 -19.45 8.91
C MET A 1 -22.48 -18.13 8.52
N ILE A 2 -22.40 -17.14 9.42
CA ILE A 2 -21.77 -15.85 9.12
C ILE A 2 -20.45 -15.75 9.87
N TYR A 3 -19.35 -15.48 9.17
CA TYR A 3 -18.05 -15.25 9.78
C TYR A 3 -18.01 -13.87 10.46
N LYS A 4 -18.00 -13.85 11.80
CA LYS A 4 -18.00 -12.61 12.61
C LYS A 4 -16.66 -12.31 13.31
N SER A 5 -15.68 -13.22 13.20
CA SER A 5 -14.37 -13.07 13.85
C SER A 5 -13.20 -13.53 12.96
N LEU A 6 -12.05 -12.86 13.13
CA LEU A 6 -10.75 -13.27 12.57
C LEU A 6 -10.27 -14.64 13.10
N ASP A 7 -10.86 -15.14 14.19
CA ASP A 7 -10.62 -16.51 14.69
C ASP A 7 -11.36 -17.57 13.89
N THR A 8 -12.42 -17.19 13.18
CA THR A 8 -13.34 -18.13 12.53
C THR A 8 -13.27 -18.07 11.01
N ILE A 9 -12.93 -16.91 10.44
CA ILE A 9 -12.83 -16.74 9.00
C ILE A 9 -11.57 -17.43 8.46
N PRO A 10 -11.66 -18.28 7.43
CA PRO A 10 -10.49 -18.77 6.71
C PRO A 10 -9.67 -17.62 6.11
N TYR A 11 -8.35 -17.75 6.15
CA TYR A 11 -7.45 -16.71 5.62
C TYR A 11 -7.66 -16.49 4.11
N LYS A 12 -7.78 -17.58 3.33
CA LYS A 12 -8.04 -17.50 1.88
C LYS A 12 -9.33 -16.75 1.57
N LEU A 13 -10.40 -17.04 2.32
CA LEU A 13 -11.69 -16.36 2.17
C LEU A 13 -11.58 -14.87 2.52
N PHE A 14 -10.83 -14.52 3.57
CA PHE A 14 -10.58 -13.12 3.93
C PHE A 14 -9.84 -12.38 2.81
N VAL A 15 -8.81 -12.99 2.20
CA VAL A 15 -8.07 -12.41 1.07
C VAL A 15 -9.00 -12.23 -0.13
N GLU A 16 -9.79 -13.23 -0.47
CA GLU A 16 -10.74 -13.19 -1.59
C GLU A 16 -11.79 -12.07 -1.42
N ILE A 17 -12.35 -11.88 -0.21
CA ILE A 17 -13.25 -10.76 0.08
C ILE A 17 -12.52 -9.43 -0.04
N SER A 18 -11.28 -9.34 0.41
CA SER A 18 -10.49 -8.10 0.31
C SER A 18 -10.17 -7.71 -1.13
N GLU A 19 -9.98 -8.68 -2.02
CA GLU A 19 -9.67 -8.45 -3.43
C GLU A 19 -10.92 -8.18 -4.27
N THR A 20 -11.99 -8.95 -4.03
CA THR A 20 -13.23 -8.88 -4.83
C THR A 20 -14.26 -7.89 -4.27
N LEU A 21 -14.09 -7.46 -3.03
CA LEU A 21 -15.06 -6.69 -2.24
C LEU A 21 -16.43 -7.37 -2.11
N ASN A 22 -16.51 -8.68 -2.38
CA ASN A 22 -17.75 -9.43 -2.32
C ASN A 22 -18.06 -9.88 -0.89
N VAL A 23 -18.71 -9.01 -0.12
CA VAL A 23 -19.08 -9.28 1.29
C VAL A 23 -20.06 -10.44 1.47
N LYS A 24 -20.73 -10.91 0.40
CA LYS A 24 -21.61 -12.09 0.49
C LYS A 24 -20.86 -13.36 0.86
N LEU A 25 -19.58 -13.43 0.53
CA LEU A 25 -18.70 -14.55 0.88
C LEU A 25 -18.50 -14.72 2.40
N LEU A 26 -18.87 -13.72 3.22
CA LEU A 26 -18.91 -13.87 4.68
C LEU A 26 -20.01 -14.85 5.15
N CYS A 27 -21.02 -15.11 4.32
CA CYS A 27 -22.07 -16.08 4.60
C CYS A 27 -21.75 -17.40 3.89
N SER A 28 -21.54 -18.46 4.67
CA SER A 28 -21.32 -19.82 4.17
C SER A 28 -22.60 -20.51 3.67
N ASP A 29 -23.76 -19.86 3.78
CA ASP A 29 -25.06 -20.43 3.41
C ASP A 29 -25.72 -19.56 2.34
N GLU A 30 -25.78 -20.08 1.11
CA GLU A 30 -26.33 -19.38 -0.06
C GLU A 30 -27.84 -19.12 0.05
N ASN A 31 -28.55 -19.87 0.91
CA ASN A 31 -30.00 -19.76 1.08
C ASN A 31 -30.40 -18.81 2.21
N GLN A 32 -29.45 -18.22 2.92
CA GLN A 32 -29.70 -17.29 3.99
C GLN A 32 -29.81 -15.87 3.40
N GLU A 33 -31.03 -15.32 3.35
CA GLU A 33 -31.22 -13.89 3.08
C GLU A 33 -30.64 -13.11 4.27
N VAL A 34 -29.42 -12.61 4.09
CA VAL A 34 -28.75 -11.73 5.04
C VAL A 34 -28.74 -10.34 4.45
N ASP A 35 -29.06 -9.35 5.28
CA ASP A 35 -28.98 -7.95 4.92
C ASP A 35 -27.54 -7.58 4.53
N ILE A 36 -27.39 -6.95 3.37
CA ILE A 36 -26.09 -6.52 2.84
C ILE A 36 -25.48 -5.48 3.77
N GLU A 37 -26.27 -4.59 4.38
CA GLU A 37 -25.77 -3.60 5.33
C GLU A 37 -25.15 -4.27 6.58
N GLU A 38 -25.77 -5.33 7.10
CA GLU A 38 -25.23 -6.08 8.23
C GLU A 38 -23.88 -6.75 7.87
N LEU A 39 -23.79 -7.36 6.68
CA LEU A 39 -22.54 -7.96 6.19
C LEU A 39 -21.44 -6.93 5.98
N THR A 40 -21.77 -5.75 5.44
CA THR A 40 -20.82 -4.65 5.28
C THR A 40 -20.30 -4.17 6.63
N ASN A 41 -21.16 -4.04 7.64
CA ASN A 41 -20.74 -3.66 8.99
C ASN A 41 -19.81 -4.71 9.61
N ILE A 42 -20.15 -5.99 9.49
CA ILE A 42 -19.29 -7.10 9.97
C ILE A 42 -17.94 -7.09 9.26
N TRP A 43 -17.93 -6.86 7.95
CA TRP A 43 -16.69 -6.76 7.17
C TRP A 43 -15.82 -5.60 7.65
N ASN A 44 -16.40 -4.40 7.79
CA ASN A 44 -15.67 -3.23 8.25
C ASN A 44 -15.03 -3.48 9.63
N ASP A 45 -15.77 -4.08 10.56
CA ASP A 45 -15.24 -4.45 11.88
C ASP A 45 -14.08 -5.45 11.79
N LEU A 46 -14.16 -6.44 10.89
CA LEU A 46 -13.08 -7.42 10.66
C LEU A 46 -11.86 -6.76 10.04
N TYR A 47 -12.08 -5.86 9.07
CA TYR A 47 -11.02 -5.15 8.38
C TYR A 47 -10.30 -4.15 9.30
N ASP A 48 -11.03 -3.45 10.17
CA ASP A 48 -10.45 -2.59 11.20
C ASP A 48 -9.61 -3.39 12.22
N LYS A 49 -10.09 -4.58 12.61
CA LYS A 49 -9.30 -5.52 13.42
C LYS A 49 -8.03 -6.01 12.71
N HIS A 50 -8.09 -6.18 11.39
CA HIS A 50 -6.91 -6.48 10.56
C HIS A 50 -5.94 -5.29 10.58
N LEU A 51 -6.41 -4.07 10.30
CA LEU A 51 -5.59 -2.86 10.26
C LEU A 51 -4.90 -2.59 11.61
N SER A 52 -5.61 -2.73 12.72
CA SER A 52 -5.05 -2.53 14.06
C SER A 52 -3.98 -3.56 14.42
N LYS A 53 -4.09 -4.82 13.96
CA LYS A 53 -3.08 -5.86 14.17
C LYS A 53 -1.86 -5.71 13.26
N ASN A 54 -2.04 -5.18 12.04
CA ASN A 54 -1.00 -5.10 11.00
C ASN A 54 -0.35 -3.71 10.85
N GLN A 55 -0.73 -2.75 11.70
CA GLN A 55 -0.05 -1.47 11.85
C GLN A 55 1.32 -1.61 12.54
N THR A 56 2.24 -2.35 11.91
CA THR A 56 3.67 -2.26 12.23
C THR A 56 4.17 -0.83 12.00
N SER A 57 5.20 -0.42 12.76
CA SER A 57 5.89 0.87 12.53
C SER A 57 6.34 1.03 11.07
N GLU A 58 6.65 -0.11 10.44
CA GLU A 58 7.09 -0.25 9.06
C GLU A 58 5.96 -0.01 8.04
N SER A 59 4.76 -0.60 8.21
CA SER A 59 3.62 -0.33 7.30
C SER A 59 3.18 1.14 7.35
N LYS A 60 3.21 1.77 8.53
CA LYS A 60 2.98 3.22 8.66
C LYS A 60 4.05 4.04 7.96
N LYS A 61 5.31 3.61 7.99
CA LYS A 61 6.42 4.27 7.30
C LYS A 61 6.26 4.16 5.78
N ILE A 62 5.93 2.97 5.28
CA ILE A 62 5.66 2.70 3.85
C ILE A 62 4.49 3.55 3.35
N PHE A 63 3.38 3.59 4.10
CA PHE A 63 2.22 4.41 3.74
C PHE A 63 2.57 5.91 3.70
N LYS A 64 3.33 6.40 4.68
CA LYS A 64 3.81 7.80 4.69
C LYS A 64 4.70 8.09 3.49
N LEU A 65 5.67 7.22 3.19
CA LEU A 65 6.56 7.37 2.03
C LEU A 65 5.76 7.38 0.72
N SER A 66 4.80 6.47 0.56
CA SER A 66 3.93 6.39 -0.63
C SER A 66 3.11 7.67 -0.79
N LYS A 67 2.52 8.17 0.31
CA LYS A 67 1.80 9.44 0.32
C LYS A 67 2.68 10.62 -0.10
N GLU A 68 3.92 10.68 0.38
CA GLU A 68 4.86 11.74 0.00
C GLU A 68 5.19 11.65 -1.51
N VAL A 69 5.44 10.45 -2.04
CA VAL A 69 5.64 10.21 -3.48
C VAL A 69 4.47 10.76 -4.29
N ASP A 70 3.23 10.38 -3.94
CA ASP A 70 2.04 10.84 -4.65
C ASP A 70 1.84 12.35 -4.54
N THR A 71 2.16 12.92 -3.38
CA THR A 71 2.07 14.37 -3.15
C THR A 71 3.04 15.13 -4.07
N PHE A 72 4.30 14.70 -4.15
CA PHE A 72 5.28 15.35 -5.03
C PHE A 72 4.95 15.19 -6.52
N ILE A 73 4.51 14.01 -6.94
CA ILE A 73 4.05 13.78 -8.33
C ILE A 73 2.86 14.67 -8.67
N THR A 74 1.90 14.79 -7.75
CA THR A 74 0.72 15.64 -7.95
C THR A 74 1.10 17.11 -8.01
N LEU A 75 1.96 17.58 -7.10
CA LEU A 75 2.46 18.96 -7.12
C LEU A 75 3.16 19.29 -8.44
N HIS A 76 4.02 18.40 -8.92
CA HIS A 76 4.69 18.54 -10.21
C HIS A 76 3.66 18.72 -11.34
N LYS A 77 2.68 17.81 -11.43
CA LYS A 77 1.63 17.85 -12.46
C LYS A 77 0.80 19.13 -12.40
N VAL A 78 0.37 19.55 -11.20
CA VAL A 78 -0.44 20.76 -11.01
C VAL A 78 0.32 22.00 -11.47
N VAL A 79 1.61 22.11 -11.09
CA VAL A 79 2.45 23.25 -11.49
C VAL A 79 2.68 23.25 -13.00
N LEU A 80 2.99 22.11 -13.61
CA LEU A 80 3.13 22.01 -15.07
C LEU A 80 1.85 22.39 -15.82
N MET A 81 0.69 21.88 -15.37
CA MET A 81 -0.60 22.20 -15.99
C MET A 81 -0.91 23.69 -15.89
N ALA A 82 -0.62 24.32 -14.74
CA ALA A 82 -0.76 25.76 -14.56
C ALA A 82 0.17 26.54 -15.52
N CYS A 83 1.43 26.13 -15.62
CA CYS A 83 2.39 26.72 -16.57
C CYS A 83 1.91 26.57 -18.03
N TYR A 84 1.48 25.37 -18.45
CA TYR A 84 1.00 25.15 -19.82
C TYR A 84 -0.23 25.99 -20.16
N SER A 85 -1.17 26.09 -19.21
CA SER A 85 -2.36 26.92 -19.39
C SER A 85 -1.96 28.38 -19.57
N LEU A 86 -1.11 28.90 -18.67
CA LEU A 86 -0.62 30.28 -18.68
C LEU A 86 0.22 30.62 -19.94
N ARG A 87 0.90 29.65 -20.54
CA ARG A 87 1.61 29.86 -21.82
C ARG A 87 0.65 30.15 -22.97
N PHE A 88 -0.51 29.50 -22.97
CA PHE A 88 -1.50 29.62 -24.05
C PHE A 88 -2.36 30.87 -23.88
N GLU A 89 -2.93 31.03 -22.68
CA GLU A 89 -3.77 32.17 -22.34
C GLU A 89 -3.66 32.48 -20.85
N PHE A 90 -3.64 33.76 -20.49
CA PHE A 90 -3.61 34.13 -19.08
C PHE A 90 -4.90 33.69 -18.39
N ASN A 91 -4.76 32.81 -17.40
CA ASN A 91 -5.84 32.31 -16.59
C ASN A 91 -5.57 32.62 -15.11
N GLU A 92 -6.48 33.39 -14.50
CA GLU A 92 -6.33 33.88 -13.12
C GLU A 92 -6.30 32.74 -12.09
N ASP A 93 -7.06 31.66 -12.30
CA ASP A 93 -7.07 30.50 -11.40
C ASP A 93 -5.71 29.79 -11.42
N MET A 94 -5.12 29.60 -12.60
CA MET A 94 -3.80 28.98 -12.76
C MET A 94 -2.70 29.85 -12.16
N TYR A 95 -2.81 31.18 -12.32
CA TYR A 95 -1.94 32.13 -11.64
C TYR A 95 -2.02 32.00 -10.12
N ASN A 96 -3.24 31.99 -9.57
CA ASN A 96 -3.47 31.85 -8.13
C ASN A 96 -2.94 30.52 -7.57
N ILE A 97 -3.05 29.43 -8.34
CA ILE A 97 -2.44 28.15 -7.99
C ILE A 97 -0.93 28.29 -7.84
N LEU A 98 -0.23 28.94 -8.78
CA LEU A 98 1.21 29.15 -8.69
C LEU A 98 1.60 30.05 -7.51
N ILE A 99 0.88 31.15 -7.28
CA ILE A 99 1.12 32.03 -6.13
C ILE A 99 0.91 31.29 -4.80
N SER A 100 -0.10 30.42 -4.71
CA SER A 100 -0.35 29.59 -3.51
C SER A 100 0.81 28.63 -3.18
N LYS A 101 1.66 28.34 -4.18
CA LYS A 101 2.88 27.54 -4.03
C LYS A 101 4.15 28.40 -3.88
N ASN A 102 3.99 29.70 -3.62
CA ASN A 102 5.05 30.70 -3.48
C ASN A 102 5.88 30.98 -4.74
N TYR A 103 5.35 30.66 -5.93
CA TYR A 103 5.96 31.10 -7.17
C TYR A 103 5.67 32.58 -7.41
N LYS A 104 6.56 33.23 -8.17
CA LYS A 104 6.40 34.63 -8.58
C LYS A 104 6.35 34.68 -10.09
N LEU A 105 5.42 35.45 -10.63
CA LEU A 105 5.21 35.59 -12.06
C LEU A 105 5.01 37.06 -12.40
N SER A 106 5.88 37.59 -13.26
CA SER A 106 5.82 38.98 -13.72
C SER A 106 4.77 39.10 -14.83
N ILE A 107 3.61 39.70 -14.55
CA ILE A 107 2.48 39.77 -15.52
C ILE A 107 2.62 40.96 -16.48
N GLU A 108 3.36 41.99 -16.10
CA GLU A 108 3.41 43.28 -16.82
C GLU A 108 4.37 43.27 -18.02
N ASP A 109 5.40 42.42 -18.00
CA ASP A 109 6.40 42.32 -19.07
C ASP A 109 6.35 40.92 -19.71
N THR A 110 6.08 40.87 -21.02
CA THR A 110 5.93 39.62 -21.77
C THR A 110 7.19 38.76 -21.75
N LEU A 111 8.38 39.36 -21.83
CA LEU A 111 9.63 38.60 -21.82
C LEU A 111 9.90 37.97 -20.43
N SER A 112 9.73 38.77 -19.38
CA SER A 112 9.84 38.30 -17.99
C SER A 112 8.78 37.27 -17.65
N TYR A 113 7.55 37.42 -18.14
CA TYR A 113 6.45 36.47 -17.96
C TYR A 113 6.83 35.07 -18.44
N TYR A 114 7.22 34.92 -19.71
CA TYR A 114 7.58 33.61 -20.26
C TYR A 114 8.86 33.05 -19.64
N SER A 115 9.83 33.90 -19.31
CA SER A 115 11.04 33.49 -18.59
C SER A 115 10.72 32.97 -17.17
N ASP A 116 9.79 33.60 -16.47
CA ASP A 116 9.35 33.16 -15.15
C ASP A 116 8.61 31.82 -15.25
N ILE A 117 7.77 31.60 -16.27
CA ILE A 117 7.13 30.30 -16.53
C ILE A 117 8.19 29.20 -16.77
N ASP A 118 9.18 29.45 -17.63
CA ASP A 118 10.27 28.50 -17.90
C ASP A 118 11.03 28.14 -16.62
N LYS A 119 11.26 29.12 -15.75
CA LYS A 119 11.93 28.93 -14.47
C LYS A 119 11.09 28.08 -13.51
N ILE A 120 9.80 28.39 -13.37
CA ILE A 120 8.87 27.64 -12.52
C ILE A 120 8.77 26.18 -12.99
N GLU A 121 8.70 25.94 -14.30
CA GLU A 121 8.69 24.60 -14.87
C GLU A 121 9.97 23.82 -14.53
N ARG A 122 11.15 24.44 -14.61
CA ARG A 122 12.41 23.82 -14.19
C ARG A 122 12.44 23.52 -12.70
N GLU A 123 11.95 24.44 -11.87
CA GLU A 123 11.85 24.24 -10.42
C GLU A 123 10.89 23.09 -10.07
N ALA A 124 9.80 22.94 -10.81
CA ALA A 124 8.85 21.85 -10.63
C ALA A 124 9.47 20.46 -10.87
N ASN A 125 10.53 20.34 -11.68
CA ASN A 125 11.26 19.07 -11.86
C ASN A 125 11.95 18.60 -10.57
N ALA A 126 12.25 19.51 -9.63
CA ALA A 126 12.79 19.13 -8.33
C ALA A 126 11.82 18.25 -7.53
N TYR A 127 10.51 18.35 -7.78
CA TYR A 127 9.52 17.46 -7.17
C TYR A 127 9.64 16.02 -7.68
N ILE A 128 9.99 15.81 -8.97
CA ILE A 128 10.25 14.46 -9.49
C ILE A 128 11.45 13.84 -8.78
N ILE A 129 12.55 14.59 -8.65
CA ILE A 129 13.76 14.11 -7.97
C ILE A 129 13.44 13.70 -6.52
N LYS A 130 12.63 14.49 -5.82
CA LYS A 130 12.16 14.14 -4.46
C LYS A 130 11.28 12.89 -4.46
N ALA A 131 10.36 12.76 -5.42
CA ALA A 131 9.52 11.59 -5.56
C ALA A 131 10.35 10.33 -5.80
N GLU A 132 11.35 10.39 -6.68
CA GLU A 132 12.28 9.28 -6.95
C GLU A 132 13.09 8.91 -5.71
N TYR A 133 13.57 9.89 -4.95
CA TYR A 133 14.28 9.65 -3.69
C TYR A 133 13.42 8.88 -2.69
N TYR A 134 12.17 9.32 -2.47
CA TYR A 134 11.24 8.62 -1.57
C TYR A 134 10.80 7.27 -2.13
N LYS A 135 10.67 7.14 -3.45
CA LYS A 135 10.37 5.87 -4.12
C LYS A 135 11.48 4.85 -3.91
N GLY A 136 12.75 5.27 -3.95
CA GLY A 136 13.89 4.41 -3.63
C GLY A 136 14.01 4.00 -2.15
N MET A 137 13.19 4.60 -1.26
CA MET A 137 13.05 4.16 0.14
C MET A 137 11.87 3.22 0.38
N LEU A 138 10.98 3.09 -0.61
CA LEU A 138 9.96 2.05 -0.56
C LEU A 138 10.65 0.69 -0.72
N PRO A 139 10.09 -0.38 -0.14
CA PRO A 139 10.49 -1.72 -0.53
C PRO A 139 10.47 -1.79 -2.05
N ASP A 140 11.52 -2.32 -2.66
CA ASP A 140 11.47 -2.60 -4.09
C ASP A 140 10.19 -3.38 -4.35
N PRO A 141 9.39 -3.03 -5.37
CA PRO A 141 8.36 -3.95 -5.83
C PRO A 141 9.12 -5.24 -6.07
N GLU A 142 8.83 -6.28 -5.27
CA GLU A 142 9.61 -7.51 -5.24
C GLU A 142 9.97 -7.80 -6.70
N GLU A 143 11.27 -7.91 -7.01
CA GLU A 143 11.66 -8.48 -8.31
C GLU A 143 10.75 -9.69 -8.44
N ASN A 144 9.84 -9.67 -9.43
CA ASN A 144 8.92 -10.77 -9.67
C ASN A 144 9.82 -11.97 -9.96
N THR A 145 10.28 -12.63 -8.91
CA THR A 145 10.76 -13.99 -8.97
C THR A 145 9.54 -14.70 -9.49
N ASN A 146 9.63 -15.10 -10.76
CA ASN A 146 8.61 -15.73 -11.62
C ASN A 146 8.06 -17.05 -11.05
N THR A 147 7.80 -17.09 -9.76
CA THR A 147 7.15 -18.15 -9.02
C THR A 147 5.95 -17.50 -8.38
N ASP A 148 4.82 -17.55 -9.09
CA ASP A 148 3.49 -17.24 -8.56
C ASP A 148 3.21 -18.22 -7.41
N TYR A 149 3.71 -17.93 -6.21
CA TYR A 149 3.41 -18.71 -5.03
C TYR A 149 1.96 -18.43 -4.64
N THR A 150 1.15 -19.48 -4.62
CA THR A 150 -0.20 -19.41 -4.09
C THR A 150 -0.17 -19.30 -2.57
N VAL A 151 -1.28 -18.88 -1.97
CA VAL A 151 -1.45 -18.91 -0.50
C VAL A 151 -1.19 -20.31 0.06
N ASP A 152 -1.52 -21.36 -0.71
CA ASP A 152 -1.28 -22.75 -0.32
C ASP A 152 0.22 -23.07 -0.30
N ASP A 153 1.00 -22.57 -1.26
CA ASP A 153 2.46 -22.74 -1.28
C ASP A 153 3.14 -22.04 -0.10
N ILE A 154 2.63 -20.87 0.28
CA ILE A 154 3.11 -20.13 1.46
C ILE A 154 2.80 -20.91 2.74
N MET A 155 1.59 -21.45 2.88
CA MET A 155 1.19 -22.27 4.03
C MET A 155 1.98 -23.58 4.11
N ALA A 156 2.26 -24.21 2.97
CA ALA A 156 3.14 -25.37 2.89
C ALA A 156 4.57 -25.04 3.33
N SER A 157 5.09 -23.89 2.88
CA SER A 157 6.41 -23.39 3.26
C SER A 157 6.50 -23.12 4.77
N HIS A 158 5.46 -22.51 5.35
CA HIS A 158 5.37 -22.33 6.80
C HIS A 158 5.41 -23.67 7.56
N SER A 159 4.65 -24.67 7.08
CA SER A 159 4.64 -26.02 7.66
C SER A 159 6.03 -26.68 7.60
N ALA A 160 6.69 -26.56 6.44
CA ALA A 160 8.05 -27.08 6.25
C ALA A 160 9.08 -26.40 7.16
N ILE A 161 9.02 -25.07 7.28
CA ILE A 161 9.94 -24.30 8.13
C ILE A 161 9.73 -24.64 9.60
N LEU A 162 8.49 -24.78 10.05
CA LEU A 162 8.19 -25.08 11.45
C LEU A 162 8.40 -26.56 11.81
N GLY A 163 8.26 -27.46 10.84
CA GLY A 163 8.41 -28.91 11.03
C GLY A 163 7.14 -29.59 11.52
N TYR A 164 5.98 -28.94 11.38
CA TYR A 164 4.67 -29.51 11.66
C TYR A 164 3.64 -28.99 10.66
N ASP A 165 2.61 -29.78 10.40
CA ASP A 165 1.52 -29.37 9.52
C ASP A 165 0.61 -28.34 10.22
N ILE A 166 0.51 -27.14 9.63
CA ILE A 166 -0.30 -26.05 10.18
C ILE A 166 -1.79 -26.24 9.88
N GLY A 167 -2.16 -27.18 9.00
CA GLY A 167 -3.54 -27.55 8.74
C GLY A 167 -3.66 -28.55 7.60
N ALA A 168 -4.28 -29.70 7.89
CA ALA A 168 -4.52 -30.75 6.90
C ALA A 168 -5.32 -30.28 5.67
N ASP A 169 -6.10 -29.20 5.82
CA ASP A 169 -6.74 -28.46 4.74
C ASP A 169 -6.47 -26.96 4.91
N TYR A 170 -5.75 -26.37 3.95
CA TYR A 170 -5.40 -24.95 3.95
C TYR A 170 -6.61 -24.02 3.78
N ASN A 171 -7.71 -24.52 3.22
CA ASN A 171 -8.97 -23.76 3.12
C ASN A 171 -9.64 -23.57 4.48
N LEU A 172 -9.22 -24.30 5.52
CA LEU A 172 -9.73 -24.18 6.89
C LEU A 172 -8.77 -23.42 7.82
N VAL A 173 -7.60 -23.01 7.33
CA VAL A 173 -6.64 -22.24 8.14
C VAL A 173 -7.21 -20.85 8.38
N THR A 174 -7.68 -20.62 9.60
CA THR A 174 -8.27 -19.34 10.03
C THR A 174 -7.25 -18.21 9.99
N TYR A 175 -7.72 -16.98 9.79
CA TYR A 175 -6.89 -15.78 9.69
C TYR A 175 -5.90 -15.65 10.86
N ASN A 176 -6.36 -15.75 12.11
CA ASN A 176 -5.46 -15.60 13.27
C ASN A 176 -4.44 -16.75 13.38
N LYS A 177 -4.81 -17.97 12.96
CA LYS A 177 -3.88 -19.11 12.91
C LYS A 177 -2.78 -18.85 11.88
N TYR A 178 -3.11 -18.36 10.70
CA TYR A 178 -2.14 -18.01 9.67
C TYR A 178 -1.11 -16.98 10.19
N TYR A 179 -1.58 -15.86 10.76
CA TYR A 179 -0.68 -14.82 11.29
C TYR A 179 0.17 -15.29 12.48
N ALA A 180 -0.37 -16.14 13.35
CA ALA A 180 0.40 -16.72 14.44
C ALA A 180 1.57 -17.57 13.90
N THR A 181 1.31 -18.36 12.87
CA THR A 181 2.31 -19.18 12.17
C THR A 181 3.37 -18.32 11.49
N GLU A 182 2.94 -17.30 10.72
CA GLU A 182 3.85 -16.35 10.05
C GLU A 182 4.80 -15.70 11.04
N LYS A 183 4.30 -15.27 12.21
CA LYS A 183 5.13 -14.71 13.28
C LYS A 183 6.18 -15.70 13.80
N GLN A 184 5.82 -16.98 13.97
CA GLN A 184 6.75 -18.02 14.41
C GLN A 184 7.81 -18.30 13.33
N VAL A 185 7.41 -18.35 12.06
CA VAL A 185 8.32 -18.52 10.92
C VAL A 185 9.32 -17.38 10.86
N ASN A 186 8.85 -16.13 10.92
CA ASN A 186 9.69 -14.93 10.92
C ASN A 186 10.69 -14.92 12.10
N ALA A 187 10.26 -15.36 13.29
CA ALA A 187 11.15 -15.49 14.44
C ALA A 187 12.23 -16.57 14.21
N LYS A 188 11.86 -17.71 13.62
CA LYS A 188 12.79 -18.81 13.29
C LYS A 188 13.80 -18.39 12.24
N ILE A 189 13.36 -17.73 11.15
CA ILE A 189 14.24 -17.19 10.10
C ILE A 189 15.23 -16.19 10.69
N LYS A 190 14.76 -15.22 11.49
CA LYS A 190 15.65 -14.25 12.16
C LYS A 190 16.66 -14.92 13.08
N SER A 191 16.25 -15.96 13.82
CA SER A 191 17.18 -16.73 14.66
C SER A 191 18.27 -17.42 13.83
N ILE A 192 17.91 -18.02 12.70
CA ILE A 192 18.86 -18.67 11.79
C ILE A 192 19.82 -17.65 11.19
N GLN A 193 19.32 -16.51 10.70
CA GLN A 193 20.15 -15.43 10.16
C GLN A 193 21.16 -14.90 11.19
N ASN A 194 20.71 -14.68 12.43
CA ASN A 194 21.58 -14.24 13.53
C ASN A 194 22.66 -15.29 13.86
N GLN A 195 22.35 -16.58 13.76
CA GLN A 195 23.34 -17.65 13.94
C GLN A 195 24.38 -17.68 12.81
N ILE A 196 23.94 -17.54 11.56
CA ILE A 196 24.84 -17.49 10.39
C ILE A 196 25.80 -16.30 10.50
N GLN A 197 25.29 -15.10 10.83
CA GLN A 197 26.14 -13.92 11.02
C GLN A 197 27.17 -14.10 12.15
N LYS A 198 26.78 -14.73 13.27
CA LYS A 198 27.71 -15.04 14.37
C LYS A 198 28.78 -16.05 13.97
N ASN A 199 28.46 -16.99 13.09
CA ASN A 199 29.41 -18.00 12.62
C ASN A 199 30.36 -17.46 11.55
N ASN A 200 29.90 -16.53 10.70
CA ASN A 200 30.71 -15.90 9.65
C ASN A 200 31.55 -14.70 10.13
N GLY A 201 31.25 -14.17 11.33
CA GLY A 201 32.03 -13.12 11.99
C GLY A 201 33.17 -13.64 12.88
N LYS A 202 33.48 -14.94 12.80
CA LYS A 202 34.68 -15.58 13.36
C LYS A 202 35.61 -15.98 12.22
#